data_AF-B9JZS9-F1
#
_entry.id   AF-B9JZS9-F1
#
_cell.length_a   1.000
_cell.length_b   1.000
_cell.length_c   1.000
_cell.angle_alpha   90.00
_cell.angle_beta   90.00
_cell.angle_gamma   90.00
#
_symmetry.space_group_name_H-M   'P 1'
#
loop_
_entity.id
_entity.type
_entity.pdbx_description
1 polymer ?
#
loop_
_entity_poly.entity_id
_entity_poly.type
_entity_poly.pdbx_seq_one_letter_code
_entity_poly.pdbx_strand_id
1 'polypeptide(L)'
;MKRGDLVKVAVPGDFGKPRPALIIQSDFFSETGTATVLLISSTLVDAPLLRVMVQPSPANGLKKPSQIMVDKAMSIRRERLGPAFGRLDDDAMLSVTRSLVVFFGFG
;
A
#
# COMPACT_ATOMS: atom_id res chain seq x y z
N MET A 1 5.61 1.29 -12.48
CA MET A 1 5.10 1.09 -11.12
C MET A 1 6.14 0.35 -10.32
N LYS A 2 6.58 0.96 -9.22
CA LYS A 2 7.66 0.50 -8.36
C LYS A 2 7.19 0.32 -6.92
N ARG A 3 7.93 -0.43 -6.13
CA ARG A 3 7.79 -0.48 -4.67
C ARG A 3 7.78 0.93 -4.10
N GLY A 4 6.81 1.23 -3.24
CA GLY A 4 6.62 2.56 -2.66
C GLY A 4 5.59 3.43 -3.38
N ASP A 5 5.22 3.10 -4.62
CA ASP A 5 4.20 3.86 -5.36
C ASP A 5 2.81 3.65 -4.73
N LEU A 6 2.03 4.74 -4.68
CA LEU A 6 0.63 4.73 -4.29
C LEU A 6 -0.25 4.73 -5.54
N VAL A 7 -1.19 3.80 -5.58
CA VAL A 7 -2.03 3.51 -6.75
C VAL A 7 -3.49 3.38 -6.36
N LYS A 8 -4.40 3.56 -7.32
CA LYS A 8 -5.82 3.26 -7.11
C LYS A 8 -6.11 1.84 -7.59
N VAL A 9 -6.72 1.02 -6.74
CA VAL A 9 -7.16 -0.34 -7.08
C VAL A 9 -8.67 -0.41 -7.11
N ALA A 10 -9.21 -0.94 -8.20
CA ALA A 10 -10.61 -1.33 -8.30
C ALA A 10 -10.70 -2.84 -8.07
N VAL A 11 -11.05 -3.24 -6.86
CA VAL A 11 -11.32 -4.65 -6.53
C VAL A 11 -12.80 -4.91 -6.78
N PRO A 12 -13.18 -5.84 -7.69
CA PRO A 12 -14.58 -6.23 -7.87
C PRO A 12 -15.14 -6.78 -6.55
N GLY A 13 -16.33 -6.35 -6.12
CA GLY A 13 -16.95 -6.77 -4.85
C GLY A 13 -17.03 -5.65 -3.80
N ASP A 14 -16.86 -6.00 -2.52
CA ASP A 14 -17.14 -5.23 -1.28
C ASP A 14 -16.67 -3.77 -1.22
N PHE A 15 -15.83 -3.32 -2.15
CA PHE A 15 -15.13 -2.06 -2.02
C PHE A 15 -15.69 -0.91 -2.83
N GLY A 16 -16.60 -1.14 -3.79
CA GLY A 16 -17.46 -0.16 -4.49
C GLY A 16 -16.75 0.96 -5.26
N LYS A 17 -15.91 1.75 -4.58
CA LYS A 17 -15.08 2.83 -5.11
C LYS A 17 -13.62 2.39 -5.20
N PRO A 18 -12.84 2.86 -6.19
CA PRO A 18 -11.40 2.63 -6.24
C PRO A 18 -10.71 3.06 -4.95
N ARG A 19 -9.90 2.18 -4.37
CA ARG A 19 -9.21 2.42 -3.08
C ARG A 19 -7.74 2.73 -3.30
N PRO A 20 -7.14 3.61 -2.48
CA PRO A 20 -5.70 3.76 -2.48
C PRO A 20 -5.03 2.48 -1.97
N ALA A 21 -3.91 2.11 -2.58
CA ALA A 21 -3.07 0.99 -2.18
C ALA A 21 -1.60 1.34 -2.39
N LEU A 22 -0.73 0.73 -1.58
CA LEU A 22 0.72 0.83 -1.66
C LEU A 22 1.27 -0.40 -2.38
N ILE A 23 2.13 -0.21 -3.38
CA ILE A 23 2.91 -1.31 -3.97
C ILE A 23 4.04 -1.70 -3.01
N ILE A 24 4.05 -2.97 -2.58
CA ILE A 24 5.09 -3.52 -1.69
C ILE A 24 6.00 -4.54 -2.37
N GLN A 25 5.62 -5.03 -3.55
CA GLN A 25 6.42 -5.97 -4.33
C GLN A 25 7.76 -5.35 -4.75
N SER A 26 8.83 -6.14 -4.64
CA SER A 26 10.17 -5.75 -5.07
C SER A 26 10.22 -5.40 -6.56
N ASP A 27 11.00 -4.37 -6.90
CA ASP A 27 11.21 -3.91 -8.27
C ASP A 27 11.88 -4.97 -9.15
N PHE A 28 12.60 -5.94 -8.56
CA PHE A 28 13.14 -7.11 -9.27
C PHE A 28 12.07 -7.95 -9.97
N PHE A 29 10.81 -7.86 -9.53
CA PHE A 29 9.68 -8.56 -10.10
C PHE A 29 8.74 -7.61 -10.87
N SER A 30 9.26 -6.52 -11.45
CA SER A 30 8.45 -5.54 -12.20
C SER A 30 7.73 -6.14 -13.41
N GLU A 31 8.28 -7.20 -13.99
CA GLU A 31 7.78 -7.83 -15.22
C GLU A 31 6.70 -8.90 -14.98
N THR A 32 6.38 -9.24 -13.73
CA THR A 32 5.32 -10.21 -13.43
C THR A 32 3.94 -9.62 -13.77
N GLY A 33 2.99 -10.43 -14.23
CA GLY A 33 1.64 -9.96 -14.60
C GLY A 33 0.81 -9.36 -13.45
N THR A 34 1.21 -9.60 -12.21
CA THR A 34 0.59 -9.04 -10.99
C THR A 34 1.56 -8.16 -10.21
N ALA A 35 1.02 -7.30 -9.36
CA ALA A 35 1.75 -6.62 -8.30
C ALA A 35 1.09 -6.90 -6.95
N THR A 36 1.91 -7.13 -5.91
CA THR A 36 1.44 -7.20 -4.53
C THR A 36 1.33 -5.81 -3.91
N VAL A 37 0.15 -5.52 -3.36
CA VAL A 37 -0.19 -4.23 -2.75
C VAL A 37 -0.74 -4.40 -1.32
N LEU A 38 -0.58 -3.37 -0.49
CA LEU A 38 -1.30 -3.20 0.78
C LEU A 38 -2.40 -2.14 0.60
N LEU A 39 -3.61 -2.42 1.09
CA LEU A 39 -4.68 -1.43 1.08
C LEU A 39 -4.43 -0.29 2.07
N ILE A 40 -4.94 0.89 1.74
CA ILE A 40 -4.86 2.11 2.56
C ILE A 40 -6.27 2.56 2.95
N SER A 41 -6.42 3.00 4.20
CA SER A 41 -7.69 3.52 4.73
C SER A 41 -7.48 4.82 5.51
N SER A 42 -8.37 5.79 5.34
CA SER A 42 -8.45 6.97 6.21
C SER A 42 -9.31 6.74 7.46
N THR A 43 -9.95 5.58 7.58
CA THR A 43 -10.58 5.15 8.84
C THR A 43 -9.47 4.60 9.73
N LEU A 44 -9.15 5.36 10.77
CA LEU A 44 -8.05 5.06 11.68
C LEU A 44 -8.50 4.02 12.72
N VAL A 45 -7.64 3.04 12.96
CA VAL A 45 -7.83 1.98 13.96
C VAL A 45 -6.59 1.94 14.85
N ASP A 46 -6.79 1.77 16.15
CA ASP A 46 -5.70 1.58 17.11
C ASP A 46 -5.17 0.14 17.07
N ALA A 47 -4.23 -0.10 16.17
CA ALA A 47 -3.53 -1.38 16.02
C ALA A 47 -2.11 -1.15 15.47
N PRO A 48 -1.15 -0.68 16.31
CA PRO A 48 0.14 -0.16 15.85
C PRO A 48 0.97 -1.11 14.99
N LEU A 49 0.88 -2.43 15.23
CA LEU A 49 1.59 -3.44 14.44
C LEU A 49 0.99 -3.66 13.05
N LEU A 50 -0.31 -3.42 12.89
CA LEU A 50 -1.04 -3.67 11.64
C LEU A 50 -1.34 -2.39 10.84
N ARG A 51 -1.16 -1.23 11.47
CA ARG A 51 -1.66 0.06 10.97
C ARG A 51 -0.55 1.10 10.99
N VAL A 52 0.25 1.12 9.93
CA VAL A 52 1.32 2.11 9.78
C VAL A 52 0.69 3.45 9.38
N MET A 53 0.83 4.46 10.24
CA MET A 53 0.33 5.81 10.01
C MET A 53 1.11 6.52 8.89
N VAL A 54 0.40 7.24 8.03
CA VAL A 54 0.96 8.09 6.97
C VAL A 54 0.22 9.42 6.95
N GLN A 55 0.98 10.51 6.99
CA GLN A 55 0.43 11.86 6.85
C GLN A 55 0.32 12.26 5.38
N PRO A 56 -0.69 13.07 5.00
CA PRO A 56 -0.76 13.68 3.68
C PRO A 56 0.50 14.47 3.34
N SER A 57 1.00 14.29 2.13
CA SER A 57 2.08 15.12 1.59
C SER A 57 1.89 15.35 0.08
N PRO A 58 2.49 16.39 -0.50
CA PRO A 58 2.48 16.58 -1.94
C PRO A 58 3.06 15.39 -2.71
N ALA A 59 4.06 14.71 -2.14
CA ALA A 59 4.73 13.57 -2.75
C ALA A 59 3.85 12.30 -2.76
N ASN A 60 3.08 12.05 -1.70
CA ASN A 60 2.23 10.87 -1.61
C ASN A 60 0.81 11.09 -2.15
N GLY A 61 0.36 12.34 -2.30
CA GLY A 61 -0.94 12.68 -2.89
C GLY A 61 -2.16 12.23 -2.05
N LEU A 62 -1.95 11.78 -0.82
CA LEU A 62 -3.04 11.50 0.13
C LEU A 62 -3.70 12.82 0.56
N LYS A 63 -5.00 12.77 0.85
CA LYS A 63 -5.79 13.96 1.26
C LYS A 63 -6.09 14.03 2.75
N LYS A 64 -5.95 12.89 3.45
CA LYS A 64 -6.27 12.74 4.87
C LYS A 64 -5.23 11.83 5.53
N PRO A 65 -4.95 12.00 6.83
CA PRO A 65 -4.23 11.00 7.60
C PRO A 65 -4.81 9.63 7.31
N SER A 66 -3.93 8.69 6.98
CA SER A 66 -4.32 7.35 6.53
C SER A 66 -3.42 6.31 7.14
N GLN A 67 -3.89 5.06 7.14
CA GLN A 67 -3.15 3.90 7.60
C GLN A 67 -2.96 2.92 6.46
N ILE A 68 -1.73 2.43 6.33
CA ILE A 68 -1.41 1.26 5.52
C ILE A 68 -1.79 0.03 6.35
N MET A 69 -2.61 -0.84 5.77
CA MET A 69 -3.15 -2.03 6.44
C MET A 69 -2.27 -3.23 6.12
N VAL A 70 -1.33 -3.53 7.01
CA VAL A 70 -0.31 -4.59 6.84
C VAL A 70 -0.97 -5.96 6.64
N ASP A 71 -2.11 -6.18 7.29
CA ASP A 71 -2.90 -7.41 7.21
C ASP A 71 -3.69 -7.59 5.89
N LYS A 72 -3.71 -6.56 5.03
CA LYS A 72 -4.51 -6.53 3.79
C LYS A 72 -3.64 -6.55 2.53
N ALA A 73 -2.64 -7.43 2.53
CA ALA A 73 -1.85 -7.72 1.33
C ALA A 73 -2.69 -8.49 0.29
N MET A 74 -2.60 -8.08 -0.97
CA MET A 74 -3.25 -8.76 -2.09
C MET A 74 -2.46 -8.61 -3.39
N SER A 75 -2.57 -9.61 -4.27
CA SER A 75 -1.98 -9.58 -5.60
C SER A 75 -3.02 -9.15 -6.63
N ILE A 76 -2.74 -8.06 -7.33
CA ILE A 76 -3.65 -7.47 -8.32
C ILE A 76 -2.98 -7.52 -9.70
N ARG A 77 -3.74 -7.85 -10.75
CA ARG A 77 -3.25 -7.76 -12.13
C ARG A 77 -2.85 -6.33 -12.43
N ARG A 78 -1.67 -6.12 -13.03
CA ARG A 78 -1.15 -4.77 -13.31
C ARG A 78 -2.10 -3.94 -14.17
N GLU A 79 -2.80 -4.57 -15.11
CA GLU A 79 -3.84 -3.95 -15.95
C GLU A 79 -5.02 -3.35 -15.16
N ARG A 80 -5.26 -3.80 -13.92
CA ARG A 80 -6.31 -3.28 -13.02
C ARG A 80 -5.81 -2.20 -12.06
N LEU A 81 -4.51 -1.91 -12.07
CA LEU A 81 -3.94 -0.83 -11.27
C LEU A 81 -4.12 0.49 -12.03
N GLY A 82 -4.78 1.46 -11.42
CA GLY A 82 -4.77 2.83 -11.94
C GLY A 82 -3.37 3.44 -11.83
N PRO A 83 -3.07 4.54 -12.56
CA PRO A 83 -1.75 5.16 -12.54
C PRO A 83 -1.30 5.50 -11.11
N ALA A 84 0.02 5.46 -10.88
CA ALA A 84 0.60 5.93 -9.64
C ALA A 84 0.26 7.41 -9.44
N PHE A 85 -0.28 7.75 -8.27
CA PHE A 85 -0.69 9.12 -7.94
C PHE A 85 0.26 9.78 -6.94
N GLY A 86 1.21 9.03 -6.39
CA GLY A 86 2.19 9.50 -5.43
C GLY A 86 3.09 8.36 -4.98
N ARG A 87 3.97 8.66 -4.02
CA ARG A 87 4.93 7.72 -3.46
C ARG A 87 5.13 7.98 -1.97
N LEU A 88 5.37 6.93 -1.21
CA LEU A 88 5.80 7.07 0.19
C LEU A 88 7.27 7.52 0.27
N ASP A 89 7.57 8.28 1.31
CA ASP A 89 8.94 8.56 1.72
C ASP A 89 9.63 7.33 2.31
N ASP A 90 10.94 7.43 2.47
CA ASP A 90 11.79 6.31 2.89
C ASP A 90 11.51 5.88 4.34
N ASP A 91 11.17 6.82 5.24
CA ASP A 91 10.87 6.54 6.64
C ASP A 91 9.55 5.76 6.79
N ALA A 92 8.52 6.16 6.05
CA ALA A 92 7.26 5.42 5.96
C ALA A 92 7.49 4.04 5.34
N MET A 93 8.30 3.94 4.28
CA MET A 93 8.64 2.65 3.67
C MET A 93 9.42 1.73 4.60
N LEU A 94 10.32 2.27 5.44
CA LEU A 94 11.03 1.52 6.45
C LEU A 94 10.08 0.98 7.51
N SER A 95 9.14 1.80 7.98
CA SER A 95 8.10 1.42 8.95
C SER A 95 7.23 0.28 8.41
N VAL A 96 6.76 0.39 7.16
CA VAL A 96 6.01 -0.67 6.46
C VAL A 96 6.83 -1.96 6.37
N THR A 97 8.12 -1.85 6.01
CA THR A 97 9.00 -3.02 5.87
C THR A 97 9.13 -3.76 7.19
N ARG A 98 9.36 -3.04 8.30
CA ARG A 98 9.46 -3.63 9.64
C ARG A 98 8.15 -4.32 10.06
N SER A 99 7.01 -3.69 9.82
CA SER A 99 5.71 -4.31 10.13
C SER A 99 5.46 -5.57 9.30
N LEU A 100 5.86 -5.60 8.02
CA LEU A 100 5.74 -6.79 7.18
C LEU A 100 6.62 -7.95 7.65
N VAL A 101 7.86 -7.66 8.07
CA VAL A 101 8.77 -8.65 8.65
C VAL A 101 8.12 -9.32 9.86
N VAL A 102 7.58 -8.52 10.79
CA VAL A 102 6.87 -9.05 11.97
C VAL A 102 5.60 -9.80 11.59
N PHE A 103 4.77 -9.24 10.70
CA PHE A 103 3.48 -9.82 10.33
C PHE A 103 3.62 -11.19 9.66
N PHE A 104 4.61 -11.36 8.79
CA PHE A 104 4.86 -12.63 8.11
C PHE A 104 5.78 -13.59 8.88
N GLY A 105 6.27 -13.20 10.06
CA GLY A 105 7.16 -14.03 10.87
C GLY A 105 8.54 -14.23 10.24
N PHE A 106 9.02 -13.25 9.47
CA PHE A 106 10.40 -13.26 8.98
C PHE A 106 11.32 -12.82 10.13
N GLY A 107 12.30 -13.64 10.47
CA GLY A 107 13.25 -13.44 11.56
C GLY A 107 14.45 -14.35 11.40
#